data_AF-A0A0R1LT21-F1
#
_entry.id   AF-A0A0R1LT21-F1
#
_cell.length_a   1.000
_cell.length_b   1.000
_cell.length_c   1.000
_cell.angle_alpha   90.00
_cell.angle_beta   90.00
_cell.angle_gamma   90.00
#
_symmetry.space_group_name_H-M   'P 1'
#
loop_
_entity.id
_entity.type
_entity.pdbx_description
1 polymer ?
#
loop_
_entity_poly.entity_id
_entity_poly.type
_entity_poly.pdbx_seq_one_letter_code
_entity_poly.pdbx_strand_id
1 'polypeptide(L)'
;MTMQPELKHLLTAVNLGHSRDHPLAGWFILTILYGDHTGEPQTFNYLSQHYNANYLDADEKPLTDAILKNVLSELSETARLIEVSPRKVRVKMKSGAFHLQQAPVYRITSQGIEYLTLMPKVLDAESTVTANIARIDEYCALVQQLGQPSQDSTSTRLYNNFNNLLSAYADVMKGMHKLDEDLDDLANDLAFNHGSDAAQHLQQMLHHKAIPAFERLMAQGPLLQAMANSTTFFEQVARSRQGQDSLEVNRALDDQTALTLQLQQDYQYVQTHLQRLSASFEPTASAIDSSYDSIYTVFQTILSAIQLLGRAYDHIQDQTIDIRELSGQIDDLLAHYDTLTIPRAIPKHLAQDRLVSDTTDLLNATTMGPVKYLATRQQRIIATAADNPTVVSADVTDDHRQRGLAEFQRLVMTDATPGRVDHDLELQTVLARDEIVRLYSATGYDHYQSFAPFGRPVTAVTALPDSQPVWLHYAGEAFSVQLPSGFTITFDSQEVAD
;
A
#
# COMPACT_ATOMS: atom_id res chain seq x y z
N MET A 1 5.06 -25.42 2.22
CA MET A 1 4.85 -24.25 1.33
C MET A 1 5.80 -24.39 0.16
N THR A 2 5.28 -24.51 -1.06
CA THR A 2 6.11 -24.50 -2.28
C THR A 2 6.44 -23.06 -2.63
N MET A 3 7.66 -22.64 -2.33
CA MET A 3 8.16 -21.30 -2.69
C MET A 3 8.33 -21.22 -4.21
N GLN A 4 7.92 -20.11 -4.82
CA GLN A 4 8.10 -19.90 -6.25
C GLN A 4 9.61 -19.97 -6.62
N PRO A 5 9.98 -20.59 -7.74
CA PRO A 5 11.38 -20.80 -8.11
C PRO A 5 12.13 -19.47 -8.35
N GLU A 6 11.45 -18.44 -8.86
CA GLU A 6 12.01 -17.11 -9.07
C GLU A 6 12.33 -16.42 -7.73
N LEU A 7 11.41 -16.50 -6.76
CA LEU A 7 11.61 -15.99 -5.40
C LEU A 7 12.76 -16.71 -4.71
N LYS A 8 12.89 -18.03 -4.94
CA LYS A 8 14.02 -18.82 -4.45
C LYS A 8 15.35 -18.32 -5.00
N HIS A 9 15.42 -18.01 -6.29
CA HIS A 9 16.66 -17.53 -6.90
C HIS A 9 17.05 -16.13 -6.40
N LEU A 10 16.09 -15.22 -6.25
CA LEU A 10 16.36 -13.88 -5.75
C LEU A 10 16.77 -13.89 -4.27
N LEU A 11 16.06 -14.63 -3.42
CA LEU A 11 16.38 -14.74 -2.00
C LEU A 11 17.73 -15.43 -1.75
N THR A 12 18.10 -16.41 -2.58
CA THR A 12 19.46 -17.01 -2.51
C THR A 12 20.54 -16.06 -3.01
N ALA A 13 20.24 -15.15 -3.95
CA ALA A 13 21.16 -14.11 -4.39
C ALA A 13 21.36 -13.02 -3.35
N VAL A 14 20.29 -12.64 -2.62
CA VAL A 14 20.34 -11.72 -1.49
C VAL A 14 21.06 -12.35 -0.29
N ASN A 15 20.95 -13.68 -0.13
CA ASN A 15 21.61 -14.49 0.91
C ASN A 15 21.57 -13.83 2.30
N LEU A 16 20.36 -13.55 2.78
CA LEU A 16 20.11 -12.98 4.09
C LEU A 16 20.61 -13.95 5.17
N GLY A 17 21.77 -13.67 5.77
CA GLY A 17 22.46 -14.57 6.70
C GLY A 17 23.84 -15.08 6.24
N HIS A 18 24.29 -14.72 5.03
CA HIS A 18 25.60 -15.05 4.44
C HIS A 18 26.04 -16.51 4.57
N SER A 19 25.11 -17.46 4.60
CA SER A 19 25.42 -18.87 4.79
C SER A 19 25.45 -19.58 3.43
N ARG A 20 26.61 -20.12 3.07
CA ARG A 20 26.75 -20.90 1.83
C ARG A 20 25.95 -22.20 1.85
N ASP A 21 25.86 -22.81 3.04
CA ASP A 21 25.18 -24.10 3.22
C ASP A 21 23.67 -23.92 3.47
N HIS A 22 23.23 -22.70 3.83
CA HIS A 22 21.83 -22.37 4.11
C HIS A 22 21.43 -20.98 3.57
N PRO A 23 21.35 -20.82 2.24
CA PRO A 23 21.19 -19.51 1.61
C PRO A 23 19.82 -18.85 1.84
N LEU A 24 18.82 -19.61 2.32
CA LEU A 24 17.47 -19.12 2.60
C LEU A 24 17.17 -19.04 4.11
N ALA A 25 18.18 -19.27 4.96
CA ALA A 25 17.99 -19.32 6.40
C ALA A 25 17.34 -18.04 6.95
N GLY A 26 17.78 -16.87 6.51
CA GLY A 26 17.22 -15.59 6.98
C GLY A 26 15.73 -15.44 6.64
N TRP A 27 15.34 -15.80 5.41
CA TRP A 27 13.93 -15.73 4.97
C TRP A 27 13.03 -16.67 5.77
N PHE A 28 13.45 -17.93 5.94
CA PHE A 28 12.66 -18.90 6.69
C PHE A 28 12.61 -18.57 8.18
N ILE A 29 13.68 -18.04 8.77
CA ILE A 29 13.65 -17.57 10.17
C ILE A 29 12.66 -16.42 10.33
N LEU A 30 12.65 -15.45 9.42
CA LEU A 30 11.65 -14.38 9.42
C LEU A 30 10.23 -14.94 9.27
N THR A 31 10.03 -15.90 8.35
CA THR A 31 8.72 -16.57 8.15
C THR A 31 8.28 -17.30 9.42
N ILE A 32 9.20 -17.98 10.10
CA ILE A 32 8.95 -18.60 11.40
C ILE A 32 8.57 -17.51 12.38
N LEU A 33 9.30 -16.41 12.51
CA LEU A 33 8.98 -15.35 13.48
C LEU A 33 7.65 -14.64 13.22
N TYR A 34 7.21 -14.55 11.96
CA TYR A 34 5.95 -13.94 11.55
C TYR A 34 4.71 -14.80 11.85
N GLY A 35 4.85 -16.13 11.91
CA GLY A 35 3.73 -17.03 12.16
C GLY A 35 2.99 -16.78 13.48
N ASP A 36 1.82 -17.39 13.66
CA ASP A 36 1.09 -17.29 14.92
C ASP A 36 1.70 -18.24 15.97
N HIS A 37 2.32 -17.66 17.01
CA HIS A 37 3.04 -18.40 18.07
C HIS A 37 2.40 -18.17 19.44
N THR A 38 1.08 -18.30 19.51
CA THR A 38 0.38 -18.18 20.79
C THR A 38 0.95 -19.16 21.83
N GLY A 39 1.63 -18.63 22.84
CA GLY A 39 2.03 -19.37 24.04
C GLY A 39 3.44 -19.98 24.05
N GLU A 40 4.17 -19.98 22.93
CA GLU A 40 5.55 -20.49 22.88
C GLU A 40 6.60 -19.38 22.74
N PRO A 41 7.68 -19.42 23.55
CA PRO A 41 8.74 -18.42 23.51
C PRO A 41 9.67 -18.69 22.31
N GLN A 42 9.74 -17.73 21.38
CA GLN A 42 10.63 -17.74 20.21
C GLN A 42 12.11 -17.62 20.61
N THR A 43 12.66 -18.67 21.21
CA THR A 43 14.05 -18.77 21.65
C THR A 43 14.94 -19.37 20.56
N PHE A 44 16.25 -19.28 20.73
CA PHE A 44 17.23 -19.86 19.81
C PHE A 44 16.96 -21.35 19.50
N ASN A 45 16.69 -22.17 20.53
CA ASN A 45 16.41 -23.58 20.36
C ASN A 45 15.10 -23.83 19.62
N TYR A 46 14.10 -22.98 19.86
CA TYR A 46 12.82 -23.04 19.16
C TYR A 46 13.01 -22.80 17.66
N LEU A 47 13.75 -21.74 17.29
CA LEU A 47 14.02 -21.42 15.88
C LEU A 47 14.81 -22.53 15.17
N SER A 48 15.85 -23.07 15.82
CA SER A 48 16.63 -24.20 15.27
C SER A 48 15.76 -25.44 15.04
N GLN A 49 14.94 -25.81 16.01
CA GLN A 49 14.07 -26.98 15.91
C GLN A 49 13.00 -26.81 14.84
N HIS A 50 12.35 -25.65 14.80
CA HIS A 50 11.27 -25.38 13.86
C HIS A 50 11.78 -25.25 12.42
N TYR A 51 12.97 -24.65 12.23
CA TYR A 51 13.65 -24.63 10.93
C TYR A 51 13.96 -26.04 10.45
N ASN A 52 14.66 -26.82 11.26
CA ASN A 52 15.11 -28.16 10.90
C ASN A 52 13.97 -29.17 10.69
N ALA A 53 12.81 -28.93 11.31
CA ALA A 53 11.64 -29.79 11.14
C ALA A 53 10.85 -29.47 9.86
N ASN A 54 10.74 -28.18 9.48
CA ASN A 54 9.73 -27.73 8.52
C ASN A 54 10.28 -27.06 7.26
N TYR A 55 11.54 -26.61 7.25
CA TYR A 55 12.11 -25.76 6.19
C TYR A 55 13.41 -26.29 5.58
N LEU A 56 13.82 -27.51 5.97
CA LEU A 56 15.04 -28.14 5.49
C LEU A 56 14.85 -28.67 4.07
N ASP A 57 15.69 -28.22 3.13
CA ASP A 57 15.67 -28.74 1.75
C ASP A 57 16.25 -30.16 1.69
N ALA A 58 15.84 -30.96 0.68
CA ALA A 58 16.16 -32.39 0.59
C ALA A 58 17.68 -32.72 0.58
N ASP A 59 18.51 -31.79 0.13
CA ASP A 59 19.98 -31.92 0.05
C ASP A 59 20.72 -31.12 1.14
N GLU A 60 19.99 -30.48 2.06
CA GLU A 60 20.53 -29.59 3.08
C GLU A 60 20.84 -30.37 4.38
N LYS A 61 21.88 -29.96 5.11
CA LYS A 61 22.18 -30.54 6.44
C LYS A 61 21.38 -29.80 7.52
N PRO A 62 21.18 -30.39 8.72
CA PRO A 62 20.61 -29.65 9.85
C PRO A 62 21.37 -28.36 10.16
N LEU A 63 20.62 -27.28 10.34
CA LEU A 63 21.11 -25.96 10.70
C LEU A 63 21.89 -26.07 12.01
N THR A 64 23.17 -25.70 11.96
CA THR A 64 24.05 -25.72 13.13
C THR A 64 23.91 -24.46 13.96
N ASP A 65 24.21 -24.55 15.26
CA ASP A 65 24.10 -23.41 16.18
C ASP A 65 24.98 -22.21 15.74
N ALA A 66 26.14 -22.48 15.15
CA ALA A 66 27.02 -21.43 14.64
C ALA A 66 26.38 -20.65 13.47
N ILE A 67 25.74 -21.37 12.54
CA ILE A 67 25.08 -20.76 11.38
C ILE A 67 23.86 -19.97 11.84
N LEU A 68 23.01 -20.55 12.70
CA LEU A 68 21.84 -19.85 13.21
C LEU A 68 22.23 -18.57 13.97
N LYS A 69 23.31 -18.61 14.76
CA LYS A 69 23.79 -17.42 15.46
C LYS A 69 24.24 -16.33 14.50
N ASN A 70 24.95 -16.68 13.43
CA ASN A 70 25.36 -15.72 12.41
C ASN A 70 24.15 -15.10 11.69
N VAL A 71 23.18 -15.93 11.30
CA VAL A 71 21.96 -15.46 10.63
C VAL A 71 21.16 -14.52 11.55
N LEU A 72 21.00 -14.86 12.83
CA LEU A 72 20.31 -14.00 13.79
C LEU A 72 21.07 -12.71 14.09
N SER A 73 22.41 -12.75 14.13
CA SER A 73 23.26 -11.57 14.27
C SER A 73 23.02 -10.63 13.09
N GLU A 74 23.00 -11.15 11.88
CA GLU A 74 22.83 -10.35 10.67
C GLU A 74 21.42 -9.76 10.54
N LEU A 75 20.40 -10.57 10.83
CA LEU A 75 19.01 -10.12 10.84
C LEU A 75 18.74 -9.04 11.89
N SER A 76 19.50 -9.01 12.99
CA SER A 76 19.32 -8.03 14.08
C SER A 76 20.22 -6.81 13.95
N GLU A 77 21.52 -7.00 13.70
CA GLU A 77 22.52 -5.93 13.71
C GLU A 77 22.62 -5.20 12.37
N THR A 78 22.63 -5.94 11.26
CA THR A 78 22.84 -5.39 9.91
C THR A 78 21.51 -5.00 9.26
N ALA A 79 20.56 -5.93 9.21
CA ALA A 79 19.30 -5.74 8.49
C ALA A 79 18.18 -5.16 9.37
N ARG A 80 18.33 -5.19 10.70
CA ARG A 80 17.35 -4.67 11.69
C ARG A 80 15.92 -5.23 11.54
N LEU A 81 15.77 -6.40 10.94
CA LEU A 81 14.48 -7.05 10.69
C LEU A 81 13.94 -7.76 11.93
N ILE A 82 14.79 -8.07 12.92
CA ILE A 82 14.39 -8.72 14.17
C ILE A 82 14.92 -7.99 15.41
N GLU A 83 14.12 -7.98 16.47
CA GLU A 83 14.49 -7.47 17.79
C GLU A 83 14.83 -8.63 18.72
N VAL A 84 15.86 -8.45 19.56
CA VAL A 84 16.29 -9.44 20.56
C VAL A 84 16.03 -8.89 21.96
N SER A 85 15.12 -9.54 22.71
CA SER A 85 14.81 -9.15 24.09
C SER A 85 15.13 -10.27 25.08
N PRO A 86 15.92 -10.02 26.14
CA PRO A 86 16.16 -11.02 27.18
C PRO A 86 14.90 -11.17 28.05
N ARG A 87 14.29 -12.37 28.05
CA ARG A 87 13.10 -12.64 28.87
C ARG A 87 13.28 -13.88 29.75
N LYS A 88 12.54 -13.91 30.85
CA LYS A 88 12.44 -15.11 31.70
C LYS A 88 11.45 -16.07 31.05
N VAL A 89 11.96 -17.19 30.60
CA VAL A 89 11.21 -18.20 29.84
C VAL A 89 11.03 -19.46 30.69
N ARG A 90 9.85 -20.06 30.64
CA ARG A 90 9.58 -21.36 31.28
C ARG A 90 10.03 -22.47 30.34
N VAL A 91 11.06 -23.20 30.72
CA VAL A 91 11.59 -24.35 29.99
C VAL A 91 11.14 -25.63 30.68
N LYS A 92 10.61 -26.59 29.93
CA LYS A 92 10.26 -27.91 30.44
C LYS A 92 11.52 -28.78 30.51
N MET A 93 11.85 -29.26 31.70
CA MET A 93 12.98 -30.18 31.90
C MET A 93 12.61 -31.60 31.46
N LYS A 94 13.62 -32.43 31.18
CA LYS A 94 13.43 -33.87 30.88
C LYS A 94 12.71 -34.64 32.00
N SER A 95 12.77 -34.12 33.23
CA SER A 95 12.04 -34.63 34.41
C SER A 95 10.56 -34.26 34.45
N GLY A 96 10.05 -33.46 33.51
CA GLY A 96 8.66 -32.97 33.47
C GLY A 96 8.41 -31.70 34.29
N ALA A 97 9.37 -31.25 35.11
CA ALA A 97 9.30 -30.00 35.87
C ALA A 97 9.59 -28.77 35.00
N PHE A 98 9.05 -27.61 35.37
CA PHE A 98 9.34 -26.33 34.70
C PHE A 98 10.45 -25.58 35.42
N HIS A 99 11.40 -25.06 34.65
CA HIS A 99 12.48 -24.20 35.14
C HIS A 99 12.41 -22.83 34.46
N LEU A 100 12.57 -21.77 35.24
CA LEU A 100 12.65 -20.40 34.73
C LEU A 100 14.11 -20.09 34.37
N GLN A 101 14.39 -19.91 33.09
CA GLN A 101 15.70 -19.52 32.59
C GLN A 101 15.61 -18.16 31.89
N GLN A 102 16.62 -17.30 32.05
CA GLN A 102 16.76 -16.13 31.18
C GLN A 102 17.30 -16.59 29.82
N ALA A 103 16.55 -16.29 28.76
CA ALA A 103 16.93 -16.59 27.39
C ALA A 103 16.61 -15.40 26.47
N PRO A 104 17.40 -15.20 25.39
CA PRO A 104 17.05 -14.25 24.35
C PRO A 104 15.80 -14.75 23.61
N VAL A 105 14.80 -13.88 23.52
CA VAL A 105 13.58 -14.07 22.73
C VAL A 105 13.65 -13.14 21.54
N TYR A 106 13.56 -13.72 20.34
CA TYR A 106 13.57 -13.02 19.07
C TYR A 106 12.14 -12.63 18.71
N ARG A 107 11.95 -11.45 18.12
CA ARG A 107 10.68 -11.00 17.57
C ARG A 107 10.92 -10.34 16.24
N ILE A 108 10.04 -10.56 15.28
CA ILE A 108 10.07 -9.82 14.02
C ILE A 108 9.68 -8.36 14.28
N THR A 109 10.42 -7.43 13.69
CA THR A 109 10.10 -6.00 13.74
C THR A 109 9.08 -5.65 12.66
N SER A 110 8.51 -4.45 12.70
CA SER A 110 7.64 -3.96 11.62
C SER A 110 8.34 -4.01 10.25
N GLN A 111 9.62 -3.61 10.19
CA GLN A 111 10.43 -3.67 8.98
C GLN A 111 10.64 -5.11 8.48
N GLY A 112 10.80 -6.07 9.39
CA GLY A 112 10.89 -7.49 9.05
C GLY A 112 9.60 -8.07 8.48
N ILE A 113 8.45 -7.71 9.05
CA ILE A 113 7.12 -8.13 8.55
C ILE A 113 6.93 -7.57 7.15
N GLU A 114 7.22 -6.29 6.98
CA GLU A 114 7.10 -5.59 5.71
C GLU A 114 7.98 -6.19 4.62
N TYR A 115 9.24 -6.48 4.94
CA TYR A 115 10.15 -7.14 4.00
C TYR A 115 9.57 -8.47 3.49
N LEU A 116 8.94 -9.25 4.37
CA LEU A 116 8.30 -10.51 4.00
C LEU A 116 7.07 -10.32 3.10
N THR A 117 6.29 -9.25 3.31
CA THR A 117 5.06 -9.00 2.56
C THR A 117 5.30 -8.32 1.22
N LEU A 118 6.26 -7.40 1.14
CA LEU A 118 6.55 -6.62 -0.07
C LEU A 118 7.39 -7.37 -1.09
N MET A 119 8.38 -8.17 -0.66
CA MET A 119 9.30 -8.82 -1.60
C MET A 119 8.62 -9.73 -2.65
N PRO A 120 7.60 -10.54 -2.31
CA PRO A 120 6.88 -11.32 -3.32
C PRO A 120 6.20 -10.43 -4.37
N LYS A 121 5.60 -9.30 -3.96
CA LYS A 121 4.93 -8.36 -4.88
C LYS A 121 5.93 -7.67 -5.81
N VAL A 122 7.07 -7.23 -5.28
CA VAL A 122 8.15 -6.64 -6.07
C VAL A 122 8.66 -7.62 -7.13
N LEU A 123 8.78 -8.90 -6.78
CA LEU A 123 9.18 -9.93 -7.73
C LEU A 123 8.11 -10.20 -8.79
N ASP A 124 6.84 -10.27 -8.40
CA ASP A 124 5.73 -10.45 -9.35
C ASP A 124 5.73 -9.30 -10.37
N ALA A 125 5.93 -8.07 -9.92
CA ALA A 125 6.07 -6.90 -10.77
C ALA A 125 7.31 -7.00 -11.70
N GLU A 126 8.47 -7.43 -11.18
CA GLU A 126 9.68 -7.63 -12.00
C GLU A 126 9.49 -8.71 -13.08
N SER A 127 8.81 -9.80 -12.74
CA SER A 127 8.47 -10.88 -13.67
C SER A 127 7.52 -10.36 -14.76
N THR A 128 6.48 -9.60 -14.37
CA THR A 128 5.57 -8.90 -15.29
C THR A 128 6.35 -7.99 -16.25
N VAL A 129 7.26 -7.15 -15.74
CA VAL A 129 8.08 -6.25 -16.57
C VAL A 129 8.93 -7.03 -17.55
N THR A 130 9.67 -8.04 -17.08
CA THR A 130 10.60 -8.80 -17.92
C THR A 130 9.86 -9.54 -19.04
N ALA A 131 8.73 -10.18 -18.71
CA ALA A 131 7.88 -10.84 -19.70
C ALA A 131 7.32 -9.82 -20.72
N ASN A 132 6.89 -8.65 -20.24
CA ASN A 132 6.33 -7.62 -21.10
C ASN A 132 7.38 -7.02 -22.05
N ILE A 133 8.61 -6.77 -21.58
CA ILE A 133 9.72 -6.28 -22.41
C ILE A 133 9.99 -7.22 -23.58
N ALA A 134 10.02 -8.54 -23.34
CA ALA A 134 10.23 -9.52 -24.40
C ALA A 134 9.12 -9.46 -25.47
N ARG A 135 7.86 -9.23 -25.05
CA ARG A 135 6.72 -9.06 -25.96
C ARG A 135 6.75 -7.74 -26.71
N ILE A 136 7.20 -6.66 -26.08
CA ILE A 136 7.42 -5.37 -26.73
C ILE A 136 8.47 -5.51 -27.83
N ASP A 137 9.56 -6.25 -27.58
CA ASP A 137 10.62 -6.47 -28.57
C ASP A 137 10.12 -7.30 -29.77
N GLU A 138 9.32 -8.35 -29.52
CA GLU A 138 8.65 -9.13 -30.56
C GLU A 138 7.70 -8.25 -31.40
N TYR A 139 6.88 -7.44 -30.73
CA TYR A 139 5.96 -6.51 -31.38
C TYR A 139 6.72 -5.50 -32.25
N CYS A 140 7.77 -4.86 -31.73
CA CYS A 140 8.57 -3.89 -32.48
C CYS A 140 9.22 -4.54 -33.71
N ALA A 141 9.71 -5.76 -33.60
CA ALA A 141 10.28 -6.50 -34.73
C ALA A 141 9.22 -6.79 -35.81
N LEU A 142 8.01 -7.20 -35.42
CA LEU A 142 6.90 -7.44 -36.33
C LEU A 142 6.44 -6.15 -37.04
N VAL A 143 6.33 -5.05 -36.30
CA VAL A 143 5.99 -3.73 -36.85
C VAL A 143 7.02 -3.28 -37.89
N GLN A 144 8.31 -3.40 -37.58
CA GLN A 144 9.40 -3.08 -38.51
C GLN A 144 9.42 -3.99 -39.74
N GLN A 145 9.15 -5.28 -39.56
CA GLN A 145 9.04 -6.23 -40.67
C GLN A 145 7.87 -5.89 -41.58
N LEU A 146 6.73 -5.51 -41.00
CA LEU A 146 5.49 -5.14 -41.72
C LEU A 146 5.59 -3.79 -42.44
N GLY A 147 6.34 -2.84 -41.90
CA GLY A 147 6.55 -1.52 -42.51
C GLY A 147 7.48 -1.47 -43.73
N GLN A 148 8.06 -2.60 -44.16
CA GLN A 148 8.96 -2.61 -45.31
C GLN A 148 8.19 -2.42 -46.63
N PRO A 149 8.66 -1.56 -47.56
CA PRO A 149 7.91 -1.15 -48.75
C PRO A 149 7.71 -2.26 -49.82
N SER A 150 8.38 -3.40 -49.70
CA SER A 150 8.24 -4.54 -50.62
C SER A 150 7.91 -5.80 -49.84
N GLN A 151 6.63 -6.10 -49.69
CA GLN A 151 6.18 -7.32 -49.02
C GLN A 151 5.66 -8.34 -50.03
N ASP A 152 6.09 -9.58 -49.84
CA ASP A 152 5.67 -10.69 -50.68
C ASP A 152 4.24 -11.12 -50.31
N SER A 153 3.27 -10.73 -51.13
CA SER A 153 1.87 -11.12 -50.98
C SER A 153 1.55 -12.50 -51.58
N THR A 154 2.55 -13.23 -52.10
CA THR A 154 2.33 -14.52 -52.75
C THR A 154 2.19 -15.68 -51.77
N SER A 155 2.61 -15.49 -50.51
CA SER A 155 2.47 -16.48 -49.42
C SER A 155 1.58 -15.97 -48.29
N THR A 156 1.07 -16.88 -47.45
CA THR A 156 0.27 -16.58 -46.25
C THR A 156 1.05 -15.92 -45.11
N ARG A 157 2.38 -15.82 -45.25
CA ARG A 157 3.27 -15.28 -44.22
C ARG A 157 2.92 -13.86 -43.80
N LEU A 158 2.56 -13.01 -44.75
CA LEU A 158 2.25 -11.62 -44.44
C LEU A 158 0.97 -11.51 -43.58
N TYR A 159 -0.08 -12.24 -43.93
CA TYR A 159 -1.31 -12.31 -43.12
C TYR A 159 -1.04 -12.90 -41.72
N ASN A 160 -0.24 -13.97 -41.64
CA ASN A 160 0.13 -14.58 -40.36
C ASN A 160 0.95 -13.63 -39.48
N ASN A 161 1.90 -12.89 -40.05
CA ASN A 161 2.69 -11.89 -39.34
C ASN A 161 1.82 -10.73 -38.83
N PHE A 162 0.81 -10.31 -39.59
CA PHE A 162 -0.17 -9.31 -39.14
C PHE A 162 -0.98 -9.81 -37.94
N ASN A 163 -1.45 -11.05 -37.97
CA ASN A 163 -2.16 -11.64 -36.82
C ASN A 163 -1.25 -11.81 -35.59
N ASN A 164 0.01 -12.20 -35.80
CA ASN A 164 1.00 -12.28 -34.73
C ASN A 164 1.26 -10.89 -34.12
N LEU A 165 1.27 -9.82 -34.94
CA LEU A 165 1.38 -8.45 -34.46
C LEU A 165 0.20 -8.06 -33.57
N LEU A 166 -1.03 -8.42 -33.96
CA LEU A 166 -2.23 -8.16 -33.16
C LEU A 166 -2.22 -8.95 -31.85
N SER A 167 -1.77 -10.20 -31.86
CA SER A 167 -1.62 -11.01 -30.67
C SER A 167 -0.56 -10.43 -29.73
N ALA A 168 0.61 -10.08 -30.27
CA ALA A 168 1.69 -9.46 -29.51
C ALA A 168 1.24 -8.12 -28.89
N TYR A 169 0.48 -7.30 -29.63
CA TYR A 169 -0.12 -6.08 -29.10
C TYR A 169 -1.05 -6.35 -27.91
N ALA A 170 -1.94 -7.34 -28.01
CA ALA A 170 -2.87 -7.69 -26.93
C ALA A 170 -2.11 -8.20 -25.68
N ASP A 171 -1.05 -8.99 -25.88
CA ASP A 171 -0.19 -9.46 -24.79
C ASP A 171 0.57 -8.31 -24.12
N VAL A 172 1.08 -7.34 -24.90
CA VAL A 172 1.74 -6.14 -24.38
C VAL A 172 0.76 -5.31 -23.55
N MET A 173 -0.44 -5.06 -24.05
CA MET A 173 -1.47 -4.32 -23.32
C MET A 173 -1.85 -5.01 -22.02
N LYS A 174 -2.05 -6.32 -22.04
CA LYS A 174 -2.32 -7.11 -20.84
C LYS A 174 -1.18 -7.01 -19.83
N GLY A 175 0.07 -7.07 -20.29
CA GLY A 175 1.24 -6.90 -19.44
C GLY A 175 1.36 -5.50 -18.85
N MET A 176 1.00 -4.46 -19.61
CA MET A 176 0.99 -3.08 -19.14
C MET A 176 -0.08 -2.84 -18.08
N HIS A 177 -1.30 -3.34 -18.27
CA HIS A 177 -2.37 -3.25 -17.27
C HIS A 177 -2.04 -4.00 -15.99
N LYS A 178 -1.48 -5.21 -16.11
CA LYS A 178 -1.03 -5.95 -14.93
C LYS A 178 0.06 -5.18 -14.19
N LEU A 179 1.00 -4.57 -14.91
CA LEU A 179 2.03 -3.74 -14.28
C LEU A 179 1.42 -2.52 -13.57
N ASP A 180 0.44 -1.86 -14.18
CA ASP A 180 -0.27 -0.73 -13.57
C ASP A 180 -0.94 -1.14 -12.24
N GLU A 181 -1.65 -2.28 -12.24
CA GLU A 181 -2.25 -2.88 -11.04
C GLU A 181 -1.20 -3.25 -9.98
N ASP A 182 -0.13 -3.96 -10.38
CA ASP A 182 0.97 -4.37 -9.50
C ASP A 182 1.66 -3.13 -8.87
N LEU A 183 1.79 -2.02 -9.62
CA LEU A 183 2.41 -0.79 -9.15
C LEU A 183 1.49 0.03 -8.23
N ASP A 184 0.18 0.09 -8.51
CA ASP A 184 -0.78 0.79 -7.66
C ASP A 184 -0.93 0.09 -6.29
N ASP A 185 -0.97 -1.24 -6.29
CA ASP A 185 -0.94 -2.06 -5.07
C ASP A 185 0.33 -1.79 -4.25
N LEU A 186 1.49 -1.74 -4.92
CA LEU A 186 2.76 -1.51 -4.24
C LEU A 186 2.88 -0.06 -3.73
N ALA A 187 2.40 0.92 -4.50
CA ALA A 187 2.35 2.32 -4.11
C ALA A 187 1.51 2.54 -2.86
N ASN A 188 0.33 1.91 -2.81
CA ASN A 188 -0.52 1.94 -1.62
C ASN A 188 0.19 1.29 -0.43
N ASP A 189 0.76 0.09 -0.58
CA ASP A 189 1.43 -0.60 0.52
C ASP A 189 2.66 0.16 1.05
N LEU A 190 3.42 0.82 0.17
CA LEU A 190 4.57 1.65 0.55
C LEU A 190 4.16 2.95 1.25
N ALA A 191 3.01 3.53 0.89
CA ALA A 191 2.49 4.71 1.57
C ALA A 191 2.13 4.41 3.04
N PHE A 192 1.83 3.14 3.36
CA PHE A 192 1.45 2.70 4.70
C PHE A 192 2.57 1.98 5.48
N ASN A 193 3.58 1.43 4.80
CA ASN A 193 4.66 0.65 5.41
C ASN A 193 6.03 1.13 4.87
N HIS A 194 7.03 1.24 5.75
CA HIS A 194 8.31 1.90 5.52
C HIS A 194 9.33 1.05 4.73
N GLY A 195 9.07 0.80 3.45
CA GLY A 195 9.82 -0.17 2.63
C GLY A 195 10.88 0.46 1.72
N SER A 196 12.05 0.84 2.25
CA SER A 196 13.08 1.57 1.48
C SER A 196 13.74 0.73 0.37
N ASP A 197 14.24 -0.46 0.68
CA ASP A 197 15.20 -1.13 -0.20
C ASP A 197 14.53 -1.89 -1.36
N ALA A 198 13.37 -2.50 -1.10
CA ALA A 198 12.59 -3.21 -2.11
C ALA A 198 11.99 -2.24 -3.14
N ALA A 199 11.51 -1.09 -2.68
CA ALA A 199 11.02 -0.02 -3.54
C ALA A 199 12.13 0.59 -4.39
N GLN A 200 13.32 0.79 -3.82
CA GLN A 200 14.48 1.28 -4.56
C GLN A 200 14.86 0.32 -5.69
N HIS A 201 14.85 -0.99 -5.44
CA HIS A 201 15.14 -1.98 -6.47
C HIS A 201 14.12 -1.93 -7.62
N LEU A 202 12.83 -1.88 -7.28
CA LEU A 202 11.77 -1.76 -8.27
C LEU A 202 11.89 -0.45 -9.07
N GLN A 203 12.12 0.68 -8.41
CA GLN A 203 12.28 1.98 -9.06
C GLN A 203 13.45 1.96 -10.05
N GLN A 204 14.59 1.39 -9.66
CA GLN A 204 15.73 1.22 -10.56
C GLN A 204 15.37 0.35 -11.76
N MET A 205 14.68 -0.76 -11.53
CA MET A 205 14.24 -1.69 -12.58
C MET A 205 13.28 -1.00 -13.57
N LEU A 206 12.28 -0.26 -13.07
CA LEU A 206 11.34 0.48 -13.90
C LEU A 206 12.05 1.56 -14.72
N HIS A 207 12.94 2.32 -14.10
CA HIS A 207 13.65 3.42 -14.77
C HIS A 207 14.66 2.92 -15.82
N HIS A 208 15.37 1.82 -15.55
CA HIS A 208 16.43 1.33 -16.45
C HIS A 208 15.95 0.31 -17.49
N LYS A 209 14.85 -0.40 -17.24
CA LYS A 209 14.35 -1.45 -18.15
C LYS A 209 12.97 -1.14 -18.72
N ALA A 210 11.98 -0.86 -17.86
CA ALA A 210 10.59 -0.73 -18.29
C ALA A 210 10.36 0.54 -19.14
N ILE A 211 10.75 1.72 -18.63
CA ILE A 211 10.57 3.00 -19.34
C ILE A 211 11.24 2.98 -20.72
N PRO A 212 12.52 2.58 -20.88
CA PRO A 212 13.14 2.51 -22.21
C PRO A 212 12.44 1.52 -23.16
N ALA A 213 11.87 0.43 -22.66
CA ALA A 213 11.10 -0.49 -23.49
C ALA A 213 9.78 0.15 -23.96
N PHE A 214 9.07 0.86 -23.10
CA PHE A 214 7.86 1.58 -23.48
C PHE A 214 8.15 2.76 -24.43
N GLU A 215 9.27 3.45 -24.28
CA GLU A 215 9.70 4.47 -25.23
C GLU A 215 9.97 3.87 -26.62
N ARG A 216 10.60 2.68 -26.69
CA ARG A 216 10.78 1.95 -27.95
C ARG A 216 9.47 1.53 -28.60
N LEU A 217 8.48 1.13 -27.79
CA LEU A 217 7.12 0.83 -28.24
C LEU A 217 6.48 2.07 -28.85
N MET A 218 6.48 3.19 -28.13
CA MET A 218 5.91 4.46 -28.60
C MET A 218 6.58 4.98 -29.87
N ALA A 219 7.88 4.74 -30.04
CA ALA A 219 8.61 5.10 -31.26
C ALA A 219 8.11 4.38 -32.53
N GLN A 220 7.35 3.28 -32.41
CA GLN A 220 6.74 2.60 -33.56
C GLN A 220 5.48 3.29 -34.10
N GLY A 221 4.89 4.22 -33.34
CA GLY A 221 3.65 4.93 -33.70
C GLY A 221 3.64 5.54 -35.11
N PRO A 222 4.66 6.29 -35.54
CA PRO A 222 4.70 6.88 -36.89
C PRO A 222 4.69 5.84 -38.01
N LEU A 223 5.32 4.68 -37.80
CA LEU A 223 5.38 3.62 -38.79
C LEU A 223 4.02 2.90 -38.91
N LEU A 224 3.32 2.72 -37.79
CA LEU A 224 1.94 2.23 -37.76
C LEU A 224 0.98 3.20 -38.44
N GLN A 225 1.12 4.51 -38.21
CA GLN A 225 0.36 5.55 -38.90
C GLN A 225 0.63 5.52 -40.41
N ALA A 226 1.89 5.33 -40.83
CA ALA A 226 2.22 5.20 -42.24
C ALA A 226 1.56 3.97 -42.88
N MET A 227 1.49 2.84 -42.17
CA MET A 227 0.78 1.65 -42.63
C MET A 227 -0.74 1.84 -42.64
N ALA A 228 -1.31 2.52 -41.62
CA ALA A 228 -2.74 2.83 -41.52
C ALA A 228 -3.22 3.82 -42.59
N ASN A 229 -2.33 4.69 -43.07
CA ASN A 229 -2.62 5.64 -44.14
C ASN A 229 -2.28 5.08 -45.54
N SER A 230 -1.66 3.90 -45.62
CA SER A 230 -1.30 3.26 -46.89
C SER A 230 -2.51 2.58 -47.52
N THR A 231 -2.86 2.97 -48.75
CA THR A 231 -3.97 2.37 -49.48
C THR A 231 -3.65 0.96 -49.99
N THR A 232 -2.38 0.62 -50.16
CA THR A 232 -1.95 -0.66 -50.75
C THR A 232 -1.66 -1.74 -49.71
N PHE A 233 -1.33 -1.36 -48.48
CA PHE A 233 -0.94 -2.31 -47.43
C PHE A 233 -2.09 -3.25 -47.06
N PHE A 234 -3.29 -2.70 -46.82
CA PHE A 234 -4.50 -3.47 -46.50
C PHE A 234 -4.79 -4.56 -47.53
N GLU A 235 -4.68 -4.18 -48.81
CA GLU A 235 -4.95 -5.07 -49.92
C GLU A 235 -3.88 -6.17 -50.04
N GLN A 236 -2.60 -5.84 -49.81
CA GLN A 236 -1.51 -6.81 -49.82
C GLN A 236 -1.64 -7.85 -48.69
N VAL A 237 -2.00 -7.42 -47.49
CA VAL A 237 -2.23 -8.33 -46.34
C VAL A 237 -3.46 -9.21 -46.58
N ALA A 238 -4.57 -8.66 -47.06
CA ALA A 238 -5.76 -9.43 -47.38
C ALA A 238 -5.51 -10.46 -48.50
N ARG A 239 -4.79 -10.06 -49.56
CA ARG A 239 -4.39 -10.97 -50.66
C ARG A 239 -3.44 -12.07 -50.19
N SER A 240 -2.55 -11.78 -49.26
CA SER A 240 -1.61 -12.77 -48.70
C SER A 240 -2.31 -13.97 -48.09
N ARG A 241 -3.49 -13.81 -47.47
CA ARG A 241 -4.27 -14.95 -46.94
C ARG A 241 -4.64 -15.98 -48.02
N GLN A 242 -4.77 -15.52 -49.26
CA GLN A 242 -5.01 -16.35 -50.45
C GLN A 242 -3.70 -16.70 -51.19
N GLY A 243 -2.55 -16.60 -50.52
CA GLY A 243 -1.23 -17.01 -51.02
C GLY A 243 -1.15 -18.50 -51.36
N GLN A 244 -0.18 -18.90 -52.17
CA GLN A 244 -0.07 -20.24 -52.78
C GLN A 244 -0.06 -21.41 -51.78
N ASP A 245 0.35 -21.14 -50.55
CA ASP A 245 0.44 -22.02 -49.39
C ASP A 245 -0.84 -22.06 -48.53
N SER A 246 -1.90 -21.37 -48.94
CA SER A 246 -3.19 -21.32 -48.24
C SER A 246 -3.94 -22.66 -48.32
N LEU A 247 -4.38 -23.18 -47.17
CA LEU A 247 -5.16 -24.41 -47.03
C LEU A 247 -6.69 -24.16 -47.09
N GLU A 248 -7.11 -23.00 -47.57
CA GLU A 248 -8.51 -22.59 -47.61
C GLU A 248 -9.36 -23.49 -48.53
N VAL A 249 -10.48 -24.00 -48.02
CA VAL A 249 -11.37 -24.95 -48.72
C VAL A 249 -11.95 -24.33 -50.00
N ASN A 250 -12.24 -23.04 -49.99
CA ASN A 250 -12.79 -22.31 -51.14
C ASN A 250 -11.83 -22.28 -52.34
N ARG A 251 -10.52 -22.31 -52.09
CA ARG A 251 -9.50 -22.43 -53.14
C ARG A 251 -9.44 -23.85 -53.70
N ALA A 252 -9.59 -24.86 -52.86
CA ALA A 252 -9.63 -26.26 -53.29
C ALA A 252 -10.90 -26.57 -54.12
N LEU A 253 -11.97 -25.81 -53.90
CA LEU A 253 -13.25 -25.90 -54.62
C LEU A 253 -13.37 -24.95 -55.83
N ASP A 254 -12.36 -24.10 -56.09
CA ASP A 254 -12.34 -23.08 -57.14
C ASP A 254 -13.57 -22.12 -57.10
N ASP A 255 -14.09 -21.84 -55.90
CA ASP A 255 -15.25 -20.96 -55.69
C ASP A 255 -14.81 -19.49 -55.68
N GLN A 256 -14.79 -18.90 -56.88
CA GLN A 256 -14.33 -17.53 -57.08
C GLN A 256 -15.21 -16.47 -56.40
N THR A 257 -16.50 -16.76 -56.19
CA THR A 257 -17.40 -15.84 -55.49
C THR A 257 -17.15 -15.81 -54.00
N ALA A 258 -16.92 -16.98 -53.38
CA ALA A 258 -16.56 -17.07 -51.97
C ALA A 258 -15.19 -16.43 -51.70
N LEU A 259 -14.19 -16.65 -52.57
CA LEU A 259 -12.86 -16.04 -52.44
C LEU A 259 -12.91 -14.51 -52.53
N THR A 260 -13.75 -13.95 -53.40
CA THR A 260 -13.90 -12.49 -53.53
C THR A 260 -14.57 -11.89 -52.29
N LEU A 261 -15.61 -12.53 -51.76
CA LEU A 261 -16.28 -12.09 -50.54
C LEU A 261 -15.32 -12.13 -49.34
N GLN A 262 -14.55 -13.20 -49.22
CA GLN A 262 -13.55 -13.36 -48.16
C GLN A 262 -12.47 -12.28 -48.23
N LEU A 263 -11.96 -11.98 -49.42
CA LEU A 263 -10.98 -10.89 -49.61
C LEU A 263 -11.53 -9.54 -49.10
N GLN A 264 -12.80 -9.25 -49.37
CA GLN A 264 -13.44 -8.01 -48.91
C GLN A 264 -13.58 -7.97 -47.38
N GLN A 265 -13.92 -9.10 -46.75
CA GLN A 265 -13.97 -9.23 -45.29
C GLN A 265 -12.58 -9.07 -44.66
N ASP A 266 -11.56 -9.71 -45.23
CA ASP A 266 -10.18 -9.62 -44.76
C ASP A 266 -9.64 -8.18 -44.90
N TYR A 267 -9.95 -7.50 -46.00
CA TYR A 267 -9.61 -6.10 -46.20
C TYR A 267 -10.20 -5.22 -45.08
N GLN A 268 -11.51 -5.36 -44.81
CA GLN A 268 -12.18 -4.60 -43.75
C GLN A 268 -11.62 -4.93 -42.37
N TYR A 269 -11.30 -6.20 -42.11
CA TYR A 269 -10.67 -6.66 -40.89
C TYR A 269 -9.31 -5.98 -40.67
N VAL A 270 -8.40 -6.08 -41.64
CA VAL A 270 -7.05 -5.48 -41.54
C VAL A 270 -7.15 -3.96 -41.40
N GLN A 271 -8.03 -3.31 -42.16
CA GLN A 271 -8.24 -1.86 -42.08
C GLN A 271 -8.71 -1.44 -40.69
N THR A 272 -9.75 -2.07 -40.16
CA THR A 272 -10.32 -1.72 -38.85
C THR A 272 -9.32 -1.92 -37.72
N HIS A 273 -8.62 -3.07 -37.73
CA HIS A 273 -7.65 -3.39 -36.69
C HIS A 273 -6.42 -2.48 -36.73
N LEU A 274 -5.91 -2.15 -37.91
CA LEU A 274 -4.76 -1.25 -38.04
C LEU A 274 -5.11 0.19 -37.72
N GLN A 275 -6.31 0.66 -38.07
CA GLN A 275 -6.80 1.98 -37.66
C GLN A 275 -6.96 2.09 -36.15
N ARG A 276 -7.56 1.07 -35.50
CA ARG A 276 -7.68 1.03 -34.04
C ARG A 276 -6.32 1.01 -33.36
N LEU A 277 -5.39 0.21 -33.88
CA LEU A 277 -4.04 0.12 -33.36
C LEU A 277 -3.28 1.44 -33.58
N SER A 278 -3.42 2.10 -34.72
CA SER A 278 -2.83 3.43 -34.94
C SER A 278 -3.38 4.47 -33.97
N ALA A 279 -4.69 4.44 -33.70
CA ALA A 279 -5.35 5.37 -32.78
C ALA A 279 -4.87 5.21 -31.33
N SER A 280 -4.48 4.00 -30.90
CA SER A 280 -4.02 3.77 -29.52
C SER A 280 -2.64 4.38 -29.20
N PHE A 281 -1.90 4.82 -30.22
CA PHE A 281 -0.64 5.56 -30.08
C PHE A 281 -0.81 7.08 -30.17
N GLU A 282 -2.02 7.59 -30.46
CA GLU A 282 -2.25 9.03 -30.58
C GLU A 282 -2.52 9.70 -29.22
N PRO A 283 -1.81 10.78 -28.87
CA PRO A 283 -2.01 11.50 -27.61
C PRO A 283 -3.21 12.47 -27.65
N THR A 284 -4.13 12.33 -28.61
CA THR A 284 -5.23 13.31 -28.78
C THR A 284 -6.40 13.01 -27.84
N ALA A 285 -7.01 14.05 -27.26
CA ALA A 285 -8.15 13.92 -26.35
C ALA A 285 -9.32 13.13 -26.99
N SER A 286 -9.54 13.29 -28.29
CA SER A 286 -10.53 12.54 -29.07
C SER A 286 -10.20 11.05 -29.23
N ALA A 287 -8.92 10.68 -29.34
CA ALA A 287 -8.52 9.27 -29.34
C ALA A 287 -8.70 8.66 -27.94
N ILE A 288 -8.32 9.40 -26.89
CA ILE A 288 -8.47 9.01 -25.48
C ILE A 288 -9.94 8.77 -25.10
N ASP A 289 -10.88 9.62 -25.52
CA ASP A 289 -12.32 9.44 -25.25
C ASP A 289 -12.93 8.26 -26.03
N SER A 290 -12.38 7.92 -27.20
CA SER A 290 -12.88 6.83 -28.05
C SER A 290 -12.26 5.46 -27.75
N SER A 291 -11.08 5.43 -27.13
CA SER A 291 -10.38 4.22 -26.72
C SER A 291 -9.94 4.32 -25.26
N TYR A 292 -10.75 3.74 -24.38
CA TYR A 292 -10.46 3.56 -22.94
C TYR A 292 -9.15 2.76 -22.68
N ASP A 293 -8.58 2.16 -23.74
CA ASP A 293 -7.50 1.19 -23.73
C ASP A 293 -6.36 1.63 -24.66
N SER A 294 -5.92 2.89 -24.51
CA SER A 294 -4.82 3.45 -25.30
C SER A 294 -3.47 3.17 -24.63
N ILE A 295 -2.45 2.75 -25.40
CA ILE A 295 -1.08 2.54 -24.89
C ILE A 295 -0.58 3.81 -24.22
N TYR A 296 -0.92 4.96 -24.81
CA TYR A 296 -0.51 6.26 -24.29
C TYR A 296 -1.06 6.52 -22.89
N THR A 297 -2.35 6.23 -22.65
CA THR A 297 -2.98 6.40 -21.33
C THR A 297 -2.32 5.50 -20.30
N VAL A 298 -2.19 4.20 -20.60
CA VAL A 298 -1.60 3.23 -19.66
C VAL A 298 -0.15 3.59 -19.35
N PHE A 299 0.62 4.03 -20.35
CA PHE A 299 1.97 4.52 -20.14
C PHE A 299 2.03 5.73 -19.21
N GLN A 300 1.11 6.69 -19.35
CA GLN A 300 1.03 7.85 -18.46
C GLN A 300 0.61 7.47 -17.03
N THR A 301 -0.30 6.50 -16.87
CA THR A 301 -0.68 5.98 -15.55
C THR A 301 0.52 5.30 -14.88
N ILE A 302 1.24 4.43 -15.59
CA ILE A 302 2.46 3.80 -15.10
C ILE A 302 3.51 4.84 -14.70
N LEU A 303 3.73 5.87 -15.52
CA LEU A 303 4.65 6.96 -15.16
C LEU A 303 4.22 7.71 -13.90
N SER A 304 2.93 7.94 -13.74
CA SER A 304 2.37 8.60 -12.55
C SER A 304 2.53 7.72 -11.31
N ALA A 305 2.28 6.41 -11.42
CA ALA A 305 2.51 5.44 -10.35
C ALA A 305 4.00 5.37 -9.96
N ILE A 306 4.91 5.38 -10.93
CA ILE A 306 6.36 5.44 -10.69
C ILE A 306 6.75 6.72 -9.95
N GLN A 307 6.20 7.87 -10.34
CA GLN A 307 6.46 9.14 -9.65
C GLN A 307 5.92 9.12 -8.21
N LEU A 308 4.75 8.53 -7.99
CA LEU A 308 4.17 8.38 -6.66
C LEU A 308 5.04 7.46 -5.79
N LEU A 309 5.49 6.32 -6.33
CA LEU A 309 6.48 5.44 -5.69
C LEU A 309 7.77 6.18 -5.33
N GLY A 310 8.30 7.00 -6.24
CA GLY A 310 9.49 7.82 -5.99
C GLY A 310 9.28 8.83 -4.86
N ARG A 311 8.14 9.52 -4.83
CA ARG A 311 7.80 10.46 -3.75
C ARG A 311 7.55 9.75 -2.43
N ALA A 312 6.91 8.59 -2.44
CA ALA A 312 6.71 7.78 -1.24
C ALA A 312 8.06 7.33 -0.67
N TYR A 313 8.99 6.93 -1.53
CA TYR A 313 10.36 6.63 -1.14
C TYR A 313 11.09 7.83 -0.53
N ASP A 314 11.08 8.99 -1.20
CA ASP A 314 11.70 10.21 -0.69
C ASP A 314 11.07 10.61 0.66
N HIS A 315 9.75 10.49 0.78
CA HIS A 315 9.02 10.74 2.01
C HIS A 315 9.41 9.78 3.14
N ILE A 316 9.60 8.48 2.86
CA ILE A 316 10.08 7.50 3.84
C ILE A 316 11.51 7.82 4.28
N GLN A 317 12.37 8.22 3.36
CA GLN A 317 13.74 8.59 3.66
C GLN A 317 13.80 9.86 4.53
N ASP A 318 12.94 10.84 4.26
CA ASP A 318 12.79 12.07 5.06
C ASP A 318 12.09 11.82 6.41
N GLN A 319 11.16 10.87 6.49
CA GLN A 319 10.49 10.44 7.73
C GLN A 319 11.27 9.42 8.55
N THR A 320 12.47 9.02 8.09
CA THR A 320 13.37 8.22 8.92
C THR A 320 13.80 9.11 10.07
N ILE A 321 13.01 9.10 11.14
CA ILE A 321 13.16 9.81 12.41
C ILE A 321 14.64 10.08 12.63
N ASP A 322 15.07 11.34 12.59
CA ASP A 322 16.44 11.68 12.89
C ASP A 322 16.68 11.25 14.35
N ILE A 323 17.25 10.06 14.52
CA ILE A 323 17.51 9.47 15.83
C ILE A 323 18.38 10.44 16.65
N ARG A 324 19.14 11.33 16.01
CA ARG A 324 19.87 12.39 16.72
C ARG A 324 18.96 13.51 17.18
N GLU A 325 17.96 13.90 16.42
CA GLU A 325 16.98 14.90 16.86
C GLU A 325 16.10 14.32 17.98
N LEU A 326 15.63 13.08 17.84
CA LEU A 326 14.81 12.44 18.87
C LEU A 326 15.64 12.07 20.11
N SER A 327 16.91 11.66 19.94
CA SER A 327 17.85 11.55 21.08
C SER A 327 18.15 12.91 21.68
N GLY A 328 18.24 13.98 20.87
CA GLY A 328 18.41 15.35 21.35
C GLY A 328 17.21 15.84 22.15
N GLN A 329 15.99 15.54 21.70
CA GLN A 329 14.75 15.83 22.43
C GLN A 329 14.63 14.99 23.71
N ILE A 330 15.07 13.72 23.69
CA ILE A 330 15.15 12.87 24.88
C ILE A 330 16.22 13.40 25.84
N ASP A 331 17.39 13.80 25.34
CA ASP A 331 18.48 14.36 26.12
C ASP A 331 18.09 15.71 26.71
N ASP A 332 17.33 16.54 25.98
CA ASP A 332 16.72 17.76 26.50
C ASP A 332 15.67 17.45 27.57
N LEU A 333 14.81 16.45 27.36
CA LEU A 333 13.84 15.99 28.37
C LEU A 333 14.53 15.45 29.63
N LEU A 334 15.64 14.73 29.46
CA LEU A 334 16.49 14.22 30.53
C LEU A 334 17.27 15.34 31.21
N ALA A 335 17.70 16.38 30.49
CA ALA A 335 18.35 17.55 31.07
C ALA A 335 17.37 18.37 31.93
N HIS A 336 16.07 18.36 31.59
CA HIS A 336 15.02 19.01 32.37
C HIS A 336 14.40 18.10 33.45
N TYR A 337 14.87 16.87 33.65
CA TYR A 337 14.29 15.93 34.63
C TYR A 337 14.35 16.47 36.08
N ASP A 338 15.35 17.29 36.41
CA ASP A 338 15.48 17.93 37.72
C ASP A 338 14.41 19.00 37.99
N THR A 339 13.75 19.51 36.94
CA THR A 339 12.64 20.48 37.04
C THR A 339 11.27 19.81 37.16
N LEU A 340 11.17 18.53 36.80
CA LEU A 340 9.98 17.71 37.03
C LEU A 340 9.94 17.29 38.50
N THR A 341 9.29 18.10 39.33
CA THR A 341 8.94 17.71 40.71
C THR A 341 7.90 16.60 40.67
N ILE A 342 8.36 15.34 40.53
CA ILE A 342 7.55 14.19 40.88
C ILE A 342 7.31 14.27 42.40
N PRO A 343 6.06 14.30 42.88
CA PRO A 343 5.80 14.36 44.31
C PRO A 343 6.43 13.16 45.01
N ARG A 344 7.56 13.38 45.69
CA ARG A 344 8.24 12.40 46.54
C ARG A 344 7.44 12.21 47.83
N ALA A 345 6.31 11.54 47.74
CA ALA A 345 5.77 10.65 48.75
C ALA A 345 4.37 10.21 48.31
N ILE A 346 4.25 8.93 47.92
CA ILE A 346 2.97 8.25 48.12
C ILE A 346 2.75 8.24 49.64
N PRO A 347 1.65 8.79 50.16
CA PRO A 347 1.37 8.73 51.59
C PRO A 347 1.43 7.27 52.04
N LYS A 348 2.20 6.98 53.10
CA LYS A 348 2.34 5.62 53.65
C LYS A 348 1.02 5.04 54.21
N HIS A 349 -0.07 5.78 54.13
CA HIS A 349 -1.37 5.44 54.71
C HIS A 349 -2.47 6.17 53.92
N LEU A 350 -3.55 5.45 53.64
CA LEU A 350 -4.74 5.97 52.97
C LEU A 350 -5.50 6.95 53.88
N ALA A 351 -6.32 7.83 53.31
CA ALA A 351 -7.08 8.83 54.06
C ALA A 351 -7.99 8.25 55.17
N GLN A 352 -8.30 6.96 55.13
CA GLN A 352 -9.14 6.26 56.09
C GLN A 352 -8.37 5.63 57.27
N ASP A 353 -7.02 5.61 57.23
CA ASP A 353 -6.18 5.00 58.28
C ASP A 353 -6.08 5.87 59.56
N ARG A 354 -6.68 7.06 59.55
CA ARG A 354 -6.70 7.99 60.70
C ARG A 354 -7.87 7.76 61.67
N LEU A 355 -8.73 6.78 61.43
CA LEU A 355 -9.95 6.58 62.24
C LEU A 355 -9.75 5.69 63.48
N VAL A 356 -8.55 5.17 63.72
CA VAL A 356 -8.24 4.42 64.96
C VAL A 356 -7.04 5.07 65.64
N SER A 357 -7.31 6.12 66.42
CA SER A 357 -6.33 6.70 67.34
C SER A 357 -6.43 5.99 68.69
N ASP A 358 -5.75 4.85 68.83
CA ASP A 358 -5.40 4.36 70.17
C ASP A 358 -3.87 4.36 70.32
N THR A 359 -3.37 5.40 70.97
CA THR A 359 -1.94 5.63 71.20
C THR A 359 -1.34 4.70 72.26
N THR A 360 -2.12 3.79 72.84
CA THR A 360 -1.64 2.84 73.85
C THR A 360 -1.29 1.44 73.31
N ASP A 361 -1.65 1.13 72.07
CA ASP A 361 -1.45 -0.21 71.48
C ASP A 361 -0.05 -0.43 70.85
N LEU A 362 0.76 0.63 70.70
CA LEU A 362 2.03 0.55 69.96
C LEU A 362 3.29 0.34 70.82
N LEU A 363 3.16 0.07 72.13
CA LEU A 363 4.32 -0.04 73.03
C LEU A 363 4.50 -1.39 73.75
N ASN A 364 3.84 -2.46 73.31
CA ASN A 364 4.09 -3.80 73.88
C ASN A 364 4.51 -4.82 72.80
N ALA A 365 5.82 -4.87 72.52
CA ALA A 365 6.43 -5.85 71.60
C ALA A 365 6.50 -7.30 72.16
N THR A 366 5.88 -7.58 73.31
CA THR A 366 5.96 -8.88 74.00
C THR A 366 4.70 -9.76 73.87
N THR A 367 3.68 -9.35 73.10
CA THR A 367 2.42 -10.11 72.95
C THR A 367 2.05 -10.49 71.52
N MET A 368 2.98 -10.47 70.56
CA MET A 368 2.68 -11.02 69.22
C MET A 368 2.67 -12.56 69.26
N GLY A 369 1.47 -13.15 69.32
CA GLY A 369 1.25 -14.57 69.07
C GLY A 369 1.59 -14.98 67.62
N PRO A 370 1.75 -16.27 67.32
CA PRO A 370 2.25 -16.73 66.03
C PRO A 370 1.31 -16.35 64.88
N VAL A 371 1.88 -15.67 63.87
CA VAL A 371 1.21 -15.27 62.64
C VAL A 371 0.89 -16.51 61.80
N LYS A 372 -0.39 -16.86 61.69
CA LYS A 372 -0.88 -17.88 60.74
C LYS A 372 -1.21 -17.21 59.41
N TYR A 373 -0.44 -17.51 58.37
CA TYR A 373 -0.77 -17.11 57.00
C TYR A 373 -1.96 -17.94 56.51
N LEU A 374 -3.13 -17.32 56.41
CA LEU A 374 -4.26 -17.87 55.65
C LEU A 374 -4.14 -17.36 54.21
N ALA A 375 -3.93 -18.29 53.26
CA ALA A 375 -3.92 -17.96 51.84
C ALA A 375 -5.32 -17.50 51.41
N THR A 376 -5.48 -16.20 51.20
CA THR A 376 -6.73 -15.64 50.66
C THR A 376 -6.80 -15.96 49.18
N ARG A 377 -7.77 -16.79 48.78
CA ARG A 377 -8.06 -17.05 47.37
C ARG A 377 -8.49 -15.74 46.71
N GLN A 378 -7.68 -15.24 45.78
CA GLN A 378 -8.02 -14.10 44.96
C GLN A 378 -9.25 -14.47 44.10
N GLN A 379 -10.41 -13.89 44.40
CA GLN A 379 -11.59 -14.05 43.56
C GLN A 379 -11.39 -13.23 42.27
N ARG A 380 -11.34 -13.93 41.14
CA ARG A 380 -11.34 -13.33 39.81
C ARG A 380 -12.73 -12.73 39.58
N ILE A 381 -12.81 -11.41 39.42
CA ILE A 381 -14.05 -10.74 39.01
C ILE A 381 -14.32 -11.15 37.57
N ILE A 382 -15.47 -11.79 37.33
CA ILE A 382 -15.93 -12.18 36.00
C ILE A 382 -16.84 -11.04 35.54
N ALA A 383 -16.44 -10.29 34.52
CA ALA A 383 -17.29 -9.29 33.90
C ALA A 383 -18.53 -9.96 33.31
N THR A 384 -19.71 -9.46 33.65
CA THR A 384 -21.00 -9.97 33.20
C THR A 384 -21.58 -9.08 32.10
N ALA A 385 -22.61 -9.54 31.40
CA ALA A 385 -23.27 -8.74 30.34
C ALA A 385 -23.82 -7.39 30.85
N ALA A 386 -24.00 -7.22 32.16
CA ALA A 386 -24.40 -5.97 32.79
C ALA A 386 -23.26 -4.94 32.91
N ASP A 387 -22.00 -5.35 32.74
CA ASP A 387 -20.82 -4.49 32.77
C ASP A 387 -20.46 -3.92 31.37
N ASN A 388 -21.23 -4.29 30.34
CA ASN A 388 -21.11 -3.67 29.02
C ASN A 388 -21.60 -2.22 29.11
N PRO A 389 -20.85 -1.24 28.57
CA PRO A 389 -21.33 0.13 28.48
C PRO A 389 -22.65 0.15 27.70
N THR A 390 -23.59 0.99 28.14
CA THR A 390 -24.86 1.20 27.43
C THR A 390 -24.56 1.65 26.00
N VAL A 391 -24.71 0.72 25.06
CA VAL A 391 -24.69 1.03 23.63
C VAL A 391 -25.91 1.90 23.40
N VAL A 392 -25.65 3.18 23.13
CA VAL A 392 -26.70 4.14 22.75
C VAL A 392 -27.39 3.55 21.53
N SER A 393 -28.69 3.32 21.64
CA SER A 393 -29.52 2.90 20.52
C SER A 393 -29.36 3.93 19.39
N ALA A 394 -29.02 3.45 18.20
CA ALA A 394 -28.95 4.26 17.00
C ALA A 394 -30.34 4.80 16.69
N ASP A 395 -30.68 5.95 17.28
CA ASP A 395 -31.93 6.66 17.04
C ASP A 395 -31.65 7.91 16.20
N VAL A 396 -32.25 7.90 15.01
CA VAL A 396 -32.65 9.05 14.18
C VAL A 396 -31.51 9.89 13.55
N THR A 397 -30.79 9.32 12.59
CA THR A 397 -29.78 10.03 11.78
C THR A 397 -30.31 11.21 10.94
N ASP A 398 -31.59 11.23 10.58
CA ASP A 398 -32.12 12.28 9.69
C ASP A 398 -32.38 13.63 10.39
N ASP A 399 -32.88 13.62 11.64
CA ASP A 399 -33.21 14.87 12.36
C ASP A 399 -31.92 15.63 12.75
N HIS A 400 -30.88 14.91 13.17
CA HIS A 400 -29.60 15.51 13.53
C HIS A 400 -28.89 16.15 12.33
N ARG A 401 -28.98 15.54 11.14
CA ARG A 401 -28.37 16.09 9.91
C ARG A 401 -29.09 17.34 9.44
N GLN A 402 -30.42 17.35 9.44
CA GLN A 402 -31.21 18.53 9.06
C GLN A 402 -30.99 19.69 10.02
N ARG A 403 -30.95 19.42 11.34
CA ARG A 403 -30.69 20.44 12.36
C ARG A 403 -29.27 21.01 12.26
N GLY A 404 -28.27 20.16 11.98
CA GLY A 404 -26.90 20.59 11.74
C GLY A 404 -26.76 21.45 10.48
N LEU A 405 -27.43 21.08 9.38
CA LEU A 405 -27.43 21.87 8.15
C LEU A 405 -28.09 23.23 8.35
N ALA A 406 -29.24 23.29 9.01
CA ALA A 406 -29.95 24.54 9.29
C ALA A 406 -29.13 25.48 10.19
N GLU A 407 -28.43 24.92 11.18
CA GLU A 407 -27.53 25.69 12.03
C GLU A 407 -26.31 26.21 11.27
N PHE A 408 -25.68 25.36 10.44
CA PHE A 408 -24.57 25.76 9.57
C PHE A 408 -24.97 26.89 8.62
N GLN A 409 -26.12 26.78 7.96
CA GLN A 409 -26.63 27.83 7.08
C GLN A 409 -26.87 29.14 7.81
N ARG A 410 -27.41 29.09 9.03
CA ARG A 410 -27.68 30.30 9.82
C ARG A 410 -26.42 31.02 10.29
N LEU A 411 -25.36 30.28 10.63
CA LEU A 411 -24.16 30.83 11.26
C LEU A 411 -23.02 31.13 10.28
N VAL A 412 -22.92 30.37 9.18
CA VAL A 412 -21.75 30.40 8.29
C VAL A 412 -22.08 30.94 6.90
N MET A 413 -23.30 30.73 6.40
CA MET A 413 -23.67 31.16 5.05
C MET A 413 -24.11 32.62 5.06
N THR A 414 -23.46 33.46 4.23
CA THR A 414 -23.90 34.85 4.03
C THR A 414 -24.96 34.94 2.94
N ASP A 415 -24.88 34.06 1.94
CA ASP A 415 -25.81 33.93 0.81
C ASP A 415 -25.93 32.44 0.39
N ALA A 416 -26.66 32.16 -0.69
CA ALA A 416 -26.86 30.80 -1.17
C ALA A 416 -25.57 30.08 -1.59
N THR A 417 -24.49 30.79 -1.95
CA THR A 417 -23.23 30.19 -2.45
C THR A 417 -21.98 30.56 -1.63
N PRO A 418 -21.77 31.81 -1.15
CA PRO A 418 -20.62 32.15 -0.32
C PRO A 418 -20.91 32.06 1.18
N GLY A 419 -19.97 31.51 1.93
CA GLY A 419 -19.94 31.45 3.39
C GLY A 419 -18.70 32.12 3.96
N ARG A 420 -18.80 32.58 5.21
CA ARG A 420 -17.73 33.30 5.90
C ARG A 420 -17.74 32.98 7.39
N VAL A 421 -16.56 32.63 7.90
CA VAL A 421 -16.31 32.40 9.33
C VAL A 421 -15.18 33.34 9.76
N ASP A 422 -15.52 34.40 10.49
CA ASP A 422 -14.56 35.44 10.91
C ASP A 422 -14.72 35.90 12.37
N HIS A 423 -15.56 35.20 13.15
CA HIS A 423 -15.82 35.48 14.55
C HIS A 423 -16.15 34.19 15.29
N ASP A 424 -16.05 34.22 16.62
CA ASP A 424 -16.34 33.08 17.49
C ASP A 424 -17.78 32.59 17.34
N LEU A 425 -17.96 31.27 17.24
CA LEU A 425 -19.26 30.63 17.01
C LEU A 425 -19.63 29.71 18.18
N GLU A 426 -20.84 29.92 18.72
CA GLU A 426 -21.49 29.01 19.65
C GLU A 426 -22.48 28.11 18.89
N LEU A 427 -22.23 26.80 18.92
CA LEU A 427 -22.91 25.76 18.16
C LEU A 427 -23.74 24.87 19.09
N GLN A 428 -24.94 24.50 18.66
CA GLN A 428 -25.87 23.61 19.34
C GLN A 428 -25.86 22.19 18.78
N THR A 429 -25.15 21.95 17.67
CA THR A 429 -24.94 20.64 17.07
C THR A 429 -23.46 20.35 16.85
N VAL A 430 -23.04 19.12 17.19
CA VAL A 430 -21.67 18.63 16.99
C VAL A 430 -21.34 18.57 15.50
N LEU A 431 -22.30 18.16 14.67
CA LEU A 431 -22.12 18.01 13.23
C LEU A 431 -21.78 19.34 12.54
N ALA A 432 -22.42 20.45 12.91
CA ALA A 432 -22.09 21.76 12.34
C ALA A 432 -20.67 22.22 12.72
N ARG A 433 -20.23 21.96 13.97
CA ARG A 433 -18.86 22.24 14.40
C ARG A 433 -17.83 21.49 13.57
N ASP A 434 -18.01 20.17 13.45
CA ASP A 434 -17.03 19.30 12.81
C ASP A 434 -16.92 19.60 11.31
N GLU A 435 -18.03 19.94 10.65
CA GLU A 435 -18.01 20.36 9.25
C GLU A 435 -17.31 21.72 9.05
N ILE A 436 -17.44 22.67 9.99
CA ILE A 436 -16.70 23.95 9.93
C ILE A 436 -15.19 23.69 10.09
N VAL A 437 -14.79 22.82 11.03
CA VAL A 437 -13.38 22.46 11.22
C VAL A 437 -12.83 21.74 9.98
N ARG A 438 -13.61 20.83 9.38
CA ARG A 438 -13.26 20.14 8.14
C ARG A 438 -13.13 21.12 6.96
N LEU A 439 -13.95 22.17 6.90
CA LEU A 439 -13.81 23.20 5.87
C LEU A 439 -12.60 24.10 6.11
N TYR A 440 -12.21 24.33 7.36
CA TYR A 440 -10.98 25.06 7.64
C TYR A 440 -9.74 24.32 7.14
N SER A 441 -9.68 22.98 7.27
CA SER A 441 -8.54 22.22 6.74
C SER A 441 -8.42 22.34 5.21
N ALA A 442 -9.52 22.59 4.49
CA ALA A 442 -9.52 22.85 3.06
C ALA A 442 -8.75 24.13 2.66
N THR A 443 -8.48 25.05 3.59
CA THR A 443 -7.65 26.25 3.31
C THR A 443 -6.21 25.92 2.89
N GLY A 444 -5.72 24.73 3.20
CA GLY A 444 -4.37 24.27 2.87
C GLY A 444 -4.27 23.45 1.57
N TYR A 445 -5.36 23.32 0.80
CA TYR A 445 -5.40 22.46 -0.39
C TYR A 445 -5.90 23.23 -1.62
N ASP A 446 -5.34 22.91 -2.79
CA ASP A 446 -5.76 23.48 -4.08
C ASP A 446 -6.83 22.63 -4.82
N HIS A 447 -7.20 21.48 -4.25
CA HIS A 447 -8.18 20.54 -4.81
C HIS A 447 -9.33 20.28 -3.81
N TYR A 448 -10.53 20.73 -4.13
CA TYR A 448 -11.68 20.72 -3.22
C TYR A 448 -12.66 19.56 -3.41
N GLN A 449 -12.37 18.63 -4.34
CA GLN A 449 -13.28 17.53 -4.72
C GLN A 449 -13.63 16.58 -3.56
N SER A 450 -12.76 16.48 -2.54
CA SER A 450 -12.97 15.66 -1.34
C SER A 450 -13.73 16.40 -0.21
N PHE A 451 -14.06 17.67 -0.40
CA PHE A 451 -14.75 18.52 0.57
C PHE A 451 -16.18 18.79 0.11
N ALA A 452 -17.12 18.06 0.73
CA ALA A 452 -18.55 18.20 0.48
C ALA A 452 -19.34 18.23 1.80
N PRO A 453 -19.25 19.31 2.61
CA PRO A 453 -20.00 19.40 3.85
C PRO A 453 -21.48 19.28 3.56
N PHE A 454 -22.16 18.43 4.33
CA PHE A 454 -23.57 18.07 4.11
C PHE A 454 -23.92 17.55 2.69
N GLY A 455 -22.92 17.19 1.86
CA GLY A 455 -23.11 16.70 0.49
C GLY A 455 -23.03 17.78 -0.59
N ARG A 456 -22.64 19.03 -0.25
CA ARG A 456 -22.51 20.12 -1.23
C ARG A 456 -21.05 20.36 -1.62
N PRO A 457 -20.67 20.26 -2.90
CA PRO A 457 -19.29 20.44 -3.31
C PRO A 457 -18.81 21.88 -3.11
N VAL A 458 -17.57 22.00 -2.66
CA VAL A 458 -16.87 23.27 -2.45
C VAL A 458 -16.05 23.60 -3.70
N THR A 459 -16.10 24.87 -4.14
CA THR A 459 -15.36 25.35 -5.32
C THR A 459 -14.12 26.14 -4.93
N ALA A 460 -14.14 26.84 -3.79
CA ALA A 460 -12.99 27.57 -3.28
C ALA A 460 -13.07 27.75 -1.76
N VAL A 461 -11.92 27.66 -1.09
CA VAL A 461 -11.76 28.04 0.31
C VAL A 461 -10.54 28.94 0.44
N THR A 462 -10.66 30.04 1.18
CA THR A 462 -9.56 31.00 1.33
C THR A 462 -9.46 31.43 2.78
N ALA A 463 -8.29 31.23 3.39
CA ALA A 463 -8.02 31.73 4.73
C ALA A 463 -8.02 33.27 4.74
N LEU A 464 -8.47 33.86 5.85
CA LEU A 464 -8.41 35.29 6.12
C LEU A 464 -7.23 35.56 7.07
N PRO A 465 -5.99 35.75 6.56
CA PRO A 465 -4.79 35.84 7.41
C PRO A 465 -4.80 37.02 8.39
N ASP A 466 -5.57 38.07 8.09
CA ASP A 466 -5.70 39.26 8.96
C ASP A 466 -6.81 39.14 10.03
N SER A 467 -7.46 37.99 10.13
CA SER A 467 -8.51 37.75 11.12
C SER A 467 -7.93 37.26 12.45
N GLN A 468 -8.62 37.58 13.56
CA GLN A 468 -8.27 37.04 14.87
C GLN A 468 -8.58 35.53 14.92
N PRO A 469 -7.89 34.76 15.79
CA PRO A 469 -8.23 33.35 15.99
C PRO A 469 -9.71 33.18 16.35
N VAL A 470 -10.35 32.20 15.73
CA VAL A 470 -11.80 31.96 15.86
C VAL A 470 -12.04 30.76 16.77
N TRP A 471 -12.87 30.93 17.79
CA TRP A 471 -13.28 29.86 18.71
C TRP A 471 -14.62 29.26 18.31
N LEU A 472 -14.65 27.93 18.20
CA LEU A 472 -15.85 27.14 17.96
C LEU A 472 -16.20 26.37 19.24
N HIS A 473 -17.31 26.72 19.87
CA HIS A 473 -17.77 26.10 21.11
C HIS A 473 -19.06 25.33 20.86
N TYR A 474 -19.11 24.07 21.28
CA TYR A 474 -20.34 23.30 21.31
C TYR A 474 -20.96 23.35 22.70
N ALA A 475 -22.21 23.81 22.82
CA ALA A 475 -22.86 24.07 24.11
C ALA A 475 -22.99 22.84 25.04
N GLY A 476 -22.84 21.62 24.52
CA GLY A 476 -22.88 20.38 25.30
C GLY A 476 -21.50 19.89 25.78
N GLU A 477 -20.41 20.56 25.44
CA GLU A 477 -19.04 20.16 25.80
C GLU A 477 -18.32 21.24 26.63
N ALA A 478 -17.34 20.82 27.44
CA ALA A 478 -16.53 21.73 28.24
C ALA A 478 -15.33 22.33 27.47
N PHE A 479 -15.09 21.87 26.24
CA PHE A 479 -13.92 22.22 25.44
C PHE A 479 -14.36 22.96 24.16
N SER A 480 -13.52 23.92 23.74
CA SER A 480 -13.71 24.68 22.49
C SER A 480 -12.57 24.41 21.53
N VAL A 481 -12.86 24.44 20.23
CA VAL A 481 -11.84 24.29 19.16
C VAL A 481 -11.40 25.68 18.73
N GLN A 482 -10.09 25.92 18.66
CA GLN A 482 -9.53 27.19 18.18
C GLN A 482 -9.01 27.05 16.75
N LEU A 483 -9.51 27.87 15.83
CA LEU A 483 -8.97 28.02 14.48
C LEU A 483 -7.93 29.14 14.46
N PRO A 484 -6.74 28.93 13.86
CA PRO A 484 -5.69 29.95 13.78
C PRO A 484 -6.11 31.25 13.07
N SER A 485 -7.01 31.16 12.09
CA SER A 485 -7.62 32.30 11.41
C SER A 485 -9.05 31.96 10.98
N GLY A 486 -9.85 32.98 10.70
CA GLY A 486 -11.08 32.88 9.92
C GLY A 486 -10.82 32.54 8.44
N PHE A 487 -11.90 32.29 7.71
CA PHE A 487 -11.85 31.88 6.30
C PHE A 487 -13.18 32.12 5.57
N THR A 488 -13.11 32.18 4.23
CA THR A 488 -14.27 32.26 3.34
C THR A 488 -14.38 31.02 2.47
N ILE A 489 -15.60 30.63 2.14
CA ILE A 489 -15.92 29.40 1.41
C ILE A 489 -16.86 29.76 0.27
N THR A 490 -16.66 29.18 -0.90
CA THR A 490 -17.60 29.25 -2.01
C THR A 490 -18.06 27.84 -2.36
N PHE A 491 -19.36 27.65 -2.41
CA PHE A 491 -19.98 26.40 -2.83
C PHE A 491 -20.46 26.47 -4.27
N ASP A 492 -20.58 25.30 -4.90
CA ASP A 492 -21.17 25.22 -6.24
C ASP A 492 -22.65 25.65 -6.23
N SER A 493 -23.09 26.25 -7.33
CA SER A 493 -24.47 26.70 -7.52
C SER A 493 -25.35 25.47 -7.65
N GLN A 494 -26.33 25.29 -6.76
CA GLN A 494 -27.33 24.26 -6.99
C GLN A 494 -28.15 24.65 -8.22
N GLU A 495 -28.02 23.92 -9.33
CA GLU A 495 -29.14 23.78 -10.25
C GLU A 495 -30.28 23.17 -9.44
N VAL A 496 -31.32 23.96 -9.21
CA VAL A 496 -32.58 23.49 -8.64
C VAL A 496 -33.13 22.47 -9.63
N ALA A 497 -32.93 21.19 -9.33
CA ALA A 497 -33.68 20.13 -9.98
C ALA A 497 -35.11 20.19 -9.45
N ASP A 498 -36.02 20.68 -10.30
CA ASP A 498 -37.48 20.53 -10.14
C ASP A 498 -37.90 19.05 -10.10
#